data_AF-A0A143DGA2-F1
#
_entry.id   AF-A0A143DGA2-F1
#
_cell.length_a   1.000
_cell.length_b   1.000
_cell.length_c   1.000
_cell.angle_alpha   90.00
_cell.angle_beta   90.00
_cell.angle_gamma   90.00
#
_symmetry.space_group_name_H-M   'P 1'
#
loop_
_entity.id
_entity.type
_entity.pdbx_description
1 polymer ?
#
loop_
_entity_poly.entity_id
_entity_poly.type
_entity_poly.pdbx_seq_one_letter_code
_entity_poly.pdbx_strand_id
1 'polypeptide(L)'
;MSHRIIKFASVISIAAMSSLYASSANAATYGTCFELKPIEFVKVHGNNEVIFKVEGNETRYKLIDGTNTTSGKSMHQMLMLSMASGTRATGHSDDVQCSDALVKSIVLYNS
;
A
#
# COMPACT_ATOMS: atom_id res chain seq x y z
N MET A 1 -5.00 -50.96 -50.40
CA MET A 1 -5.11 -49.53 -50.76
C MET A 1 -4.69 -48.70 -49.57
N SER A 2 -3.71 -47.82 -49.78
CA SER A 2 -3.08 -46.97 -48.77
C SER A 2 -3.97 -45.77 -48.46
N HIS A 3 -4.23 -45.47 -47.18
CA HIS A 3 -4.59 -44.13 -46.75
C HIS A 3 -3.88 -43.79 -45.44
N ARG A 4 -2.85 -42.95 -45.57
CA ARG A 4 -2.24 -42.19 -44.50
C ARG A 4 -3.28 -41.22 -43.94
N ILE A 5 -3.44 -41.17 -42.62
CA ILE A 5 -4.13 -40.04 -41.96
C ILE A 5 -3.14 -39.35 -41.04
N ILE A 6 -3.04 -38.05 -41.28
CA ILE A 6 -2.07 -37.08 -40.82
C ILE A 6 -2.32 -36.78 -39.33
N LYS A 7 -1.28 -36.85 -38.51
CA LYS A 7 -1.30 -36.33 -37.13
C LYS A 7 -1.40 -34.80 -37.21
N PHE A 8 -2.59 -34.25 -37.04
CA PHE A 8 -2.75 -32.81 -36.84
C PHE A 8 -2.26 -32.47 -35.44
N ALA A 9 -1.04 -31.91 -35.39
CA ALA A 9 -0.50 -31.26 -34.22
C ALA A 9 -1.48 -30.16 -33.79
N SER A 10 -2.08 -30.34 -32.61
CA SER A 10 -2.87 -29.34 -31.92
C SER A 10 -1.94 -28.22 -31.45
N VAL A 11 -1.61 -27.29 -32.36
CA VAL A 11 -0.99 -26.00 -32.03
C VAL A 11 -2.11 -25.08 -31.53
N ILE A 12 -2.64 -25.38 -30.35
CA ILE A 12 -3.53 -24.46 -29.65
C ILE A 12 -2.64 -23.39 -29.02
N SER A 13 -2.43 -22.34 -29.81
CA SER A 13 -2.28 -20.93 -29.42
C SER A 13 -1.71 -20.63 -28.03
N ILE A 14 -0.39 -20.70 -27.90
CA ILE A 14 0.37 -20.07 -26.79
C ILE A 14 0.21 -18.52 -26.82
N ALA A 15 -0.26 -17.95 -27.94
CA ALA A 15 -0.43 -16.51 -28.11
C ALA A 15 -1.54 -15.88 -27.23
N ALA A 16 -2.44 -16.68 -26.63
CA ALA A 16 -3.49 -16.17 -25.75
C ALA A 16 -3.06 -16.05 -24.27
N MET A 17 -1.91 -16.63 -23.86
CA MET A 17 -1.37 -16.43 -22.51
C MET A 17 -0.51 -15.17 -22.40
N SER A 18 0.02 -14.66 -23.52
CA SER A 18 0.82 -13.43 -23.54
C SER A 18 -0.01 -12.15 -23.37
N SER A 19 -1.33 -12.19 -23.58
CA SER A 19 -2.19 -11.01 -23.41
C SER A 19 -2.58 -10.71 -21.96
N LEU A 20 -2.30 -11.62 -21.01
CA LEU A 20 -2.47 -11.35 -19.57
C LEU A 20 -1.28 -10.62 -18.94
N TYR A 21 -0.19 -10.41 -19.69
CA TYR A 21 1.04 -9.76 -19.20
C TYR A 21 1.27 -8.35 -19.76
N ALA A 22 0.30 -7.79 -20.50
CA ALA A 22 0.46 -6.49 -21.17
C ALA A 22 -0.53 -5.42 -20.68
N SER A 23 -1.00 -5.49 -19.43
CA SER A 23 -1.84 -4.43 -18.84
C SER A 23 -1.52 -4.15 -17.37
N SER A 24 -0.31 -3.67 -17.09
CA SER A 24 -0.05 -2.74 -15.97
C SER A 24 1.38 -2.17 -16.02
N ALA A 25 1.77 -1.62 -17.17
CA ALA A 25 3.01 -0.81 -17.28
C ALA A 25 2.92 0.57 -16.58
N ASN A 26 1.92 0.76 -15.71
CA ASN A 26 1.83 1.82 -14.72
C ASN A 26 1.64 1.16 -13.35
N ALA A 27 2.60 0.34 -12.90
CA ALA A 27 2.65 0.00 -11.48
C ALA A 27 2.82 1.34 -10.75
N ALA A 28 1.76 1.78 -10.05
CA ALA A 28 1.82 2.97 -9.22
C ALA A 28 3.00 2.78 -8.27
N THR A 29 4.05 3.56 -8.46
CA THR A 29 5.26 3.50 -7.65
C THR A 29 4.91 4.13 -6.31
N TYR A 30 4.62 3.31 -5.30
CA TYR A 30 4.36 3.76 -3.95
C TYR A 30 5.68 4.00 -3.22
N GLY A 31 5.78 5.10 -2.46
CA GLY A 31 6.90 5.36 -1.56
C GLY A 31 6.68 4.72 -0.20
N THR A 32 7.74 4.19 0.41
CA THR A 32 7.74 3.76 1.81
C THR A 32 8.32 4.88 2.66
N CYS A 33 7.47 5.54 3.45
CA CYS A 33 7.87 6.75 4.19
C CYS A 33 8.53 6.44 5.53
N PHE A 34 8.19 5.30 6.11
CA PHE A 34 8.84 4.70 7.27
C PHE A 34 8.53 3.21 7.31
N GLU A 35 9.44 2.41 7.86
CA GLU A 35 9.32 0.96 7.87
C GLU A 35 9.48 0.40 9.29
N LEU A 36 8.50 -0.42 9.70
CA LEU A 36 8.48 -1.14 10.96
C LEU A 36 8.84 -0.25 12.16
N LYS A 37 8.21 0.91 12.28
CA LYS A 37 8.43 1.83 13.40
C LYS A 37 7.25 1.84 14.37
N PRO A 38 7.50 1.89 15.70
CA PRO A 38 6.47 2.23 16.67
C PRO A 38 5.87 3.61 16.40
N ILE A 39 4.58 3.79 16.70
CA ILE A 39 3.92 5.10 16.65
C ILE A 39 4.12 5.80 18.00
N GLU A 40 4.76 6.97 18.02
CA GLU A 40 5.03 7.74 19.24
C GLU A 40 3.83 8.58 19.68
N PHE A 41 3.17 9.25 18.74
CA PHE A 41 1.97 10.03 19.02
C PHE A 41 1.03 10.08 17.81
N VAL A 42 -0.26 10.27 18.11
CA VAL A 42 -1.31 10.53 17.12
C VAL A 42 -2.13 11.73 17.59
N LYS A 43 -2.37 12.70 16.70
CA LYS A 43 -3.15 13.90 16.97
C LYS A 43 -4.14 14.14 15.84
N VAL A 44 -5.37 14.48 16.21
CA VAL A 44 -6.37 15.02 15.28
C VAL A 44 -6.35 16.55 15.40
N HIS A 45 -6.18 17.26 14.29
CA HIS A 45 -6.22 18.72 14.23
C HIS A 45 -7.58 19.25 13.77
N GLY A 46 -7.79 20.57 13.82
CA GLY A 46 -8.96 21.19 13.21
C GLY A 46 -9.09 20.77 11.74
N ASN A 47 -10.32 20.61 11.25
CA ASN A 47 -10.65 20.06 9.93
C ASN A 47 -10.43 18.54 9.75
N ASN A 48 -10.41 17.75 10.83
CA ASN A 48 -10.35 16.27 10.79
C ASN A 48 -9.02 15.70 10.29
N GLU A 49 -7.96 16.50 10.23
CA GLU A 49 -6.64 16.04 9.80
C GLU A 49 -5.99 15.17 10.87
N VAL A 50 -5.35 14.07 10.47
CA VAL A 50 -4.64 13.18 11.37
C VAL A 50 -3.14 13.35 11.16
N ILE A 51 -2.43 13.76 12.20
CA ILE A 51 -0.98 13.96 12.24
C ILE A 51 -0.38 12.98 13.24
N PHE A 52 0.73 12.34 12.91
CA PHE A 52 1.38 11.37 13.79
C PHE A 52 2.91 11.41 13.63
N LYS A 53 3.63 10.84 14.59
CA LYS A 53 5.09 10.66 14.57
C LYS A 53 5.43 9.22 14.89
N VAL A 54 6.55 8.77 14.36
CA VAL A 54 7.07 7.41 14.56
C VAL A 54 8.42 7.47 15.27
N GLU A 55 8.79 6.38 15.93
CA GLU A 55 10.00 6.34 16.75
C GLU A 55 11.29 6.54 15.94
N GLY A 56 12.15 7.42 16.46
CA GLY A 56 13.46 7.71 15.88
C GLY A 56 13.39 8.52 14.58
N ASN A 57 12.26 9.20 14.31
CA ASN A 57 12.13 10.12 13.20
C ASN A 57 11.41 11.41 13.65
N GLU A 58 12.05 12.57 13.47
CA GLU A 58 11.46 13.87 13.80
C GLU A 58 10.35 14.32 12.84
N THR A 59 10.22 13.67 11.68
CA THR A 59 9.17 13.95 10.71
C THR A 59 7.78 13.66 11.28
N ARG A 60 6.88 14.65 11.17
CA ARG A 60 5.45 14.47 11.45
C ARG A 60 4.75 14.10 10.16
N TYR A 61 4.19 12.90 10.13
CA TYR A 61 3.40 12.42 9.01
C TYR A 61 1.96 12.87 9.12
N LYS A 62 1.30 13.02 7.98
CA LYS A 62 -0.12 13.33 7.87
C LYS A 62 -0.82 12.26 7.05
N LEU A 63 -1.96 11.76 7.52
CA LEU A 63 -2.81 10.92 6.66
C LEU A 63 -3.39 11.76 5.52
N ILE A 64 -3.35 11.22 4.30
CA ILE A 64 -4.01 11.84 3.14
C ILE A 64 -5.52 11.95 3.41
N ASP A 65 -6.09 10.87 3.95
CA ASP A 65 -7.49 10.81 4.34
C ASP A 65 -7.66 11.21 5.82
N GLY A 66 -8.39 12.31 6.06
CA GLY A 66 -8.80 12.73 7.40
C GLY A 66 -9.94 11.90 7.99
N THR A 67 -10.27 12.14 9.26
CA THR A 67 -11.35 11.45 9.99
C THR A 67 -12.77 11.81 9.52
N ASN A 68 -12.90 12.64 8.48
CA ASN A 68 -14.16 12.87 7.77
C ASN A 68 -14.49 11.74 6.78
N THR A 69 -13.50 10.94 6.38
CA THR A 69 -13.69 9.78 5.48
C THR A 69 -13.72 8.47 6.27
N THR A 70 -14.34 7.42 5.71
CA THR A 70 -14.30 6.08 6.34
C THR A 70 -12.88 5.54 6.43
N SER A 71 -12.11 5.67 5.34
CA SER A 71 -10.70 5.28 5.25
C SER A 71 -9.85 5.94 6.35
N GLY A 72 -9.93 7.27 6.47
CA GLY A 72 -9.18 8.03 7.46
C GLY A 72 -9.60 7.74 8.91
N LYS A 73 -10.88 7.47 9.18
CA LYS A 73 -11.34 7.00 10.51
C LYS A 73 -10.72 5.65 10.88
N SER A 74 -10.75 4.68 9.96
CA SER A 74 -10.17 3.36 10.19
C SER A 74 -8.66 3.43 10.38
N MET A 75 -7.95 4.22 9.57
CA MET A 75 -6.51 4.44 9.75
C MET A 75 -6.18 5.16 11.05
N HIS A 76 -6.98 6.14 11.46
CA HIS A 76 -6.80 6.78 12.77
C HIS A 76 -6.97 5.77 13.92
N GLN A 77 -7.96 4.90 13.86
CA GLN A 77 -8.13 3.83 14.84
C GLN A 77 -6.94 2.85 14.85
N MET A 78 -6.43 2.47 13.68
CA MET A 78 -5.23 1.64 13.55
C MET A 78 -4.00 2.31 14.18
N LEU A 79 -3.79 3.61 13.92
CA LEU A 79 -2.71 4.39 14.52
C LEU A 79 -2.82 4.44 16.04
N MET A 80 -4.02 4.71 16.57
CA MET A 80 -4.27 4.73 18.01
C MET A 80 -4.03 3.37 18.66
N LEU A 81 -4.49 2.29 18.01
CA LEU A 81 -4.24 0.92 18.47
C LEU A 81 -2.75 0.59 18.46
N SER A 82 -2.04 0.99 17.40
CA SER A 82 -0.60 0.75 17.27
C SER A 82 0.22 1.49 18.32
N MET A 83 -0.15 2.74 18.61
CA MET A 83 0.45 3.53 19.68
C MET A 83 0.19 2.90 21.05
N ALA A 84 -1.03 2.43 21.32
CA ALA A 84 -1.39 1.83 22.61
C ALA A 84 -0.76 0.44 22.84
N SER A 85 -0.60 -0.34 21.79
CA SER A 85 -0.05 -1.71 21.86
C SER A 85 1.46 -1.77 21.66
N GLY A 86 2.08 -0.71 21.13
CA GLY A 86 3.48 -0.73 20.72
C GLY A 86 3.74 -1.55 19.45
N THR A 87 2.71 -1.97 18.72
CA THR A 87 2.92 -2.66 17.43
C THR A 87 3.64 -1.75 16.45
N ARG A 88 4.41 -2.37 15.56
CA ARG A 88 5.22 -1.67 14.58
C ARG A 88 4.40 -1.43 13.32
N ALA A 89 4.57 -0.28 12.70
CA ALA A 89 3.84 0.13 11.51
C ALA A 89 4.79 0.47 10.35
N THR A 90 4.32 0.23 9.14
CA THR A 90 4.93 0.74 7.90
C THR A 90 3.92 1.65 7.20
N GLY A 91 4.37 2.83 6.79
CA GLY A 91 3.54 3.83 6.11
C GLY A 91 3.94 4.00 4.64
N HIS A 92 2.94 4.02 3.76
CA HIS A 92 3.15 4.19 2.31
C HIS A 92 2.49 5.46 1.78
N SER A 93 3.05 6.02 0.73
CA SER A 93 2.55 7.19 0.00
C SER A 93 2.42 6.91 -1.49
N ASP A 94 1.60 7.69 -2.18
CA ASP A 94 1.62 7.76 -3.65
C ASP A 94 2.87 8.50 -4.17
N ASP A 95 3.56 9.26 -3.32
CA ASP A 95 4.85 9.87 -3.64
C ASP A 95 6.00 8.94 -3.21
N VAL A 96 6.82 8.52 -4.19
CA VAL A 96 8.02 7.70 -3.99
C VAL A 96 9.01 8.33 -3.02
N GLN A 97 9.10 9.67 -3.03
CA GLN A 97 10.03 10.43 -2.19
C GLN A 97 9.43 10.80 -0.82
N CYS A 98 8.14 10.57 -0.61
CA CYS A 98 7.42 10.96 0.61
C CYS A 98 7.64 12.44 1.01
N SER A 99 7.75 13.33 0.02
CA SER A 99 8.27 14.70 0.15
C SER A 99 7.41 15.57 1.09
N ASP A 100 6.10 15.36 1.07
CA ASP A 100 5.14 16.10 1.89
C ASP A 100 4.78 15.39 3.21
N ALA A 101 5.48 14.30 3.54
CA ALA A 101 5.17 13.42 4.67
C ALA A 101 3.69 12.93 4.68
N LEU A 102 3.07 12.88 3.49
CA LEU A 102 1.71 12.40 3.31
C LEU A 102 1.69 10.87 3.21
N VAL A 103 0.91 10.24 4.07
CA VAL A 103 0.76 8.79 4.17
C VAL A 103 -0.65 8.40 3.73
N LYS A 104 -0.72 7.55 2.71
CA LYS A 104 -1.96 7.04 2.13
C LYS A 104 -2.48 5.81 2.86
N SER A 105 -1.57 4.94 3.31
CA SER A 105 -1.93 3.68 3.94
C SER A 105 -0.92 3.29 5.00
N ILE A 106 -1.41 2.54 5.99
CA ILE A 106 -0.61 2.04 7.10
C ILE A 106 -0.84 0.53 7.21
N VAL A 107 0.26 -0.20 7.35
CA VAL A 107 0.26 -1.64 7.62
C VAL A 107 0.78 -1.84 9.03
N LEU A 108 0.01 -2.53 9.86
CA LEU A 108 0.42 -2.91 11.22
C LEU A 108 0.98 -4.32 11.20
N TYR A 109 2.08 -4.52 11.93
CA TYR A 109 2.73 -5.80 12.07
C TYR A 109 2.59 -6.25 13.52
N ASN A 110 2.10 -7.47 13.70
CA ASN A 110 2.11 -8.09 15.00
C ASN A 110 3.57 -8.44 15.33
N SER A 111 4.01 -8.04 16.51
CA SER A 111 5.32 -8.36 17.08
C SER A 111 5.40 -9.82 17.48
#